data_AF-A0A1V3GH44-F1
#
_entry.id   AF-A0A1V3GH44-F1
#
_cell.length_a   1.000
_cell.length_b   1.000
_cell.length_c   1.000
_cell.angle_alpha   90.00
_cell.angle_beta   90.00
_cell.angle_gamma   90.00
#
_symmetry.space_group_name_H-M   'P 1'
#
loop_
_entity.id
_entity.type
_entity.pdbx_description
1 polymer ?
#
loop_
_entity_poly.entity_id
_entity_poly.type
_entity_poly.pdbx_seq_one_letter_code
_entity_poly.pdbx_strand_id
1 'polypeptide(L)' 'MQEILLALVAGFLVGVLFSAIKLPIPAPPVLSGVMGIVGVYLGGVGYQWIVARFFS' A
#
# COMPACT_ATOMS: atom_id res chain seq x y z
N MET A 1 2.10 2.86 -15.31
CA MET A 1 0.87 3.57 -14.88
C MET A 1 -0.36 2.66 -14.91
N GLN A 2 -0.51 1.80 -15.92
CA GLN A 2 -1.59 0.82 -15.99
C GLN A 2 -1.60 -0.13 -14.79
N GLU A 3 -0.43 -0.47 -14.27
CA GLU A 3 -0.24 -1.33 -13.10
C GLU A 3 -0.87 -0.73 -11.84
N ILE A 4 -0.82 0.60 -11.67
CA ILE A 4 -1.42 1.30 -10.53
C ILE A 4 -2.94 1.19 -10.59
N LEU A 5 -3.51 1.42 -11.78
CA LEU A 5 -4.96 1.30 -11.99
C LEU A 5 -5.42 -0.15 -11.77
N LEU A 6 -4.68 -1.12 -12.30
CA LEU A 6 -4.96 -2.54 -12.11
C LEU A 6 -4.85 -2.97 -10.64
N ALA A 7 -3.84 -2.50 -9.91
CA ALA A 7 -3.69 -2.77 -8.48
C ALA A 7 -4.83 -2.19 -7.64
N LEU A 8 -5.28 -0.97 -7.97
CA LEU A 8 -6.41 -0.32 -7.31
C LEU A 8 -7.72 -1.08 -7.57
N VAL A 9 -7.99 -1.44 -8.83
CA VAL A 9 -9.18 -2.22 -9.21
C VAL A 9 -9.14 -3.61 -8.57
N ALA A 10 -8.00 -4.29 -8.60
CA ALA A 10 -7.85 -5.60 -7.97
C ALA A 10 -8.09 -5.52 -6.46
N GLY A 11 -7.47 -4.56 -5.76
CA GLY A 11 -7.68 -4.34 -4.33
C GLY A 11 -9.13 -4.05 -3.98
N PHE A 12 -9.80 -3.21 -4.78
CA PHE A 12 -11.23 -2.92 -4.63
C PHE A 12 -12.09 -4.18 -4.80
N LEU A 13 -11.88 -4.95 -5.88
CA LEU A 13 -12.64 -6.17 -6.14
C LEU A 13 -12.43 -7.23 -5.06
N VAL A 14 -11.18 -7.42 -4.59
CA VAL A 14 -10.87 -8.33 -3.47
C VAL A 14 -11.58 -7.89 -2.19
N GLY A 15 -11.54 -6.59 -1.87
CA GLY A 15 -12.22 -6.04 -0.70
C GLY A 15 -13.73 -6.23 -0.75
N VAL A 16 -14.36 -5.97 -1.90
CA VAL A 16 -15.79 -6.19 -2.12
C VAL A 16 -16.13 -7.67 -2.02
N LEU A 17 -15.38 -8.55 -2.68
CA LEU A 17 -15.61 -9.98 -2.67
C LEU A 17 -15.57 -10.54 -1.24
N PHE A 18 -14.50 -10.27 -0.50
CA PHE A 18 -14.32 -10.79 0.86
C PHE A 18 -15.37 -10.26 1.83
N SER A 19 -15.74 -8.98 1.70
CA SER A 19 -16.82 -8.37 2.47
C SER A 19 -18.18 -9.01 2.14
N ALA A 20 -18.45 -9.30 0.86
CA ALA A 20 -19.71 -9.91 0.42
C ALA A 20 -19.89 -11.33 0.96
N ILE A 21 -18.81 -12.12 1.00
CA ILE A 21 -18.81 -13.49 1.55
C ILE A 21 -18.52 -13.56 3.06
N LYS A 22 -18.42 -12.39 3.73
CA LYS A 22 -18.14 -12.25 5.18
C LYS A 22 -16.85 -12.94 5.64
N LEU A 23 -15.86 -13.03 4.76
CA LEU A 23 -14.53 -13.50 5.14
C LEU A 23 -13.71 -12.35 5.72
N PRO A 24 -12.78 -12.63 6.65
CA PRO A 24 -11.84 -11.63 7.13
C PRO A 24 -11.03 -11.08 5.96
N ILE A 25 -10.99 -9.75 5.84
CA ILE A 25 -10.28 -9.06 4.75
C ILE A 25 -8.78 -9.32 4.91
N PRO A 26 -8.04 -9.68 3.83
CA PRO A 26 -6.61 -9.98 3.90
C PRO A 26 -5.75 -8.74 4.13
N ALA A 27 -6.25 -7.55 3.81
CA ALA A 27 -5.59 -6.26 4.04
C ALA A 27 -5.82 -5.74 5.47
N PRO A 28 -4.94 -4.85 6.00
CA PRO A 28 -5.11 -4.26 7.31
C PRO A 28 -6.51 -3.63 7.45
N PRO A 29 -7.33 -4.06 8.43
CA PRO A 29 -8.72 -3.61 8.53
C PRO A 29 -8.86 -2.20 9.13
N VAL A 30 -7.75 -1.57 9.49
CA VAL A 30 -7.70 -0.26 10.15
C VAL A 30 -6.87 0.73 9.35
N LEU A 31 -7.31 1.99 9.34
CA LEU A 31 -6.61 3.07 8.63
C LEU A 31 -5.16 3.22 9.11
N SER A 32 -4.89 3.00 10.40
CA SER A 32 -3.53 3.04 10.95
C SER A 32 -2.59 2.02 10.32
N GLY A 33 -3.08 0.82 9.97
CA GLY A 33 -2.31 -0.20 9.28
C GLY A 33 -1.95 0.21 7.85
N VAL A 34 -2.91 0.82 7.14
CA VAL A 34 -2.68 1.38 5.80
C VAL A 34 -1.63 2.49 5.85
N MET A 35 -1.76 3.41 6.82
CA MET A 35 -0.79 4.49 7.02
C MET A 35 0.61 3.95 7.37
N GLY A 36 0.71 2.83 8.08
CA GLY A 36 1.98 2.16 8.34
C GLY A 36 2.69 1.72 7.06
N ILE A 37 1.97 1.10 6.11
CA ILE A 37 2.52 0.68 4.81
C ILE A 37 3.00 1.90 4.00
N VAL A 38 2.21 2.97 3.99
CA VAL A 38 2.60 4.24 3.33
C VAL A 38 3.88 4.80 3.95
N GLY A 39 3.97 4.82 5.29
CA GLY A 39 5.16 5.28 6.01
C GLY A 39 6.42 4.47 5.68
N VAL A 40 6.30 3.15 5.55
CA VAL A 40 7.42 2.27 5.15
C VAL A 40 7.90 2.61 3.73
N TYR A 41 6.98 2.79 2.78
CA TYR A 41 7.34 3.17 1.41
C TYR A 41 8.04 4.54 1.36
N LEU A 42 7.45 5.55 2.02
CA LEU A 42 8.03 6.89 2.09
C LEU A 42 9.39 6.90 2.79
N GLY A 43 9.57 6.10 3.84
CA GLY A 43 10.86 5.94 4.52
C GLY A 43 11.95 5.38 3.60
N GLY A 44 11.62 4.38 2.79
CA GLY A 44 12.55 3.82 1.80
C GLY A 44 12.94 4.84 0.72
N VAL A 45 11.94 5.55 0.17
CA VAL A 45 12.18 6.62 -0.81
C VAL A 45 13.01 7.76 -0.21
N GLY A 46 12.66 8.17 1.01
CA GLY A 46 13.38 9.22 1.74
C GLY A 46 14.84 8.85 2.02
N TYR A 47 15.10 7.60 2.42
CA TYR A 47 16.46 7.10 2.63
C TYR A 47 17.28 7.15 1.34
N GLN A 48 16.73 6.66 0.21
CA GLN A 48 17.42 6.74 -1.08
C GLN A 48 17.75 8.19 -1.47
N TRP A 49 16.83 9.11 -1.23
CA TRP A 49 17.04 10.53 -1.50
C TRP A 49 18.15 11.14 -0.63
N ILE A 50 18.19 10.81 0.66
CA ILE A 50 19.25 11.24 1.59
C ILE A 50 20.61 10.70 1.15
N VAL A 51 20.69 9.39 0.86
CA VAL A 51 21.94 8.77 0.41
C VAL A 51 22.45 9.42 -0.87
N ALA A 52 21.57 9.61 -1.86
CA ALA A 52 21.92 10.25 -3.12
C ALA A 52 22.35 11.72 -2.98
N ARG A 53 21.92 12.44 -1.95
CA ARG A 53 22.23 13.87 -1.78
C ARG A 53 23.52 14.13 -1.00
N PHE A 54 23.86 13.24 -0.07
CA PHE A 54 24.93 13.45 0.91
C PHE A 54 26.12 12.48 0.76
N PHE A 55 25.94 11.34 0.09
CA PHE A 55 26.97 10.30 -0.04
C PHE A 55 27.34 10.00 -1.51
N SER A 56 26.92 10.85 -2.47
CA SER A 56 27.37 10.83 -3.88
C SER A 56 28.30 11.99 -4.18
#